data_AF-A0A7C3XUG1-F1
#
_entry.id   AF-A0A7C3XUG1-F1
#
_cell.length_a   1.000
_cell.length_b   1.000
_cell.length_c   1.000
_cell.angle_alpha   90.00
_cell.angle_beta   90.00
_cell.angle_gamma   90.00
#
_symmetry.space_group_name_H-M   'P 1'
#
loop_
_entity.id
_entity.type
_entity.pdbx_description
1 polymer ?
#
loop_
_entity_poly.entity_id
_entity_poly.type
_entity_poly.pdbx_seq_one_letter_code
_entity_poly.pdbx_strand_id
1 'polypeptide(L)'
;MFEQIPQVQKLLEEDAIKTFINEIGHPFVVAVIRETLDQERKNIAQGKAFDYSECVRAIVTKCQSIRLEKLQRVINGTGILLHTNLGRAPLGSEVLSKVVATLDGYCNLEYHIPTQKRGKRGGFAEKLICLITGAEDALIVNNNAASVFLILHHFAKGKEVL
;
A
#
# COMPACT_ATOMS: atom_id res chain seq x y z
N MET A 1 -28.61 -24.38 -22.26
CA MET A 1 -28.78 -23.61 -21.01
C MET A 1 -27.61 -22.65 -20.74
N PHE A 2 -26.34 -23.05 -20.97
CA PHE A 2 -25.16 -22.16 -20.78
C PHE A 2 -24.70 -21.38 -22.02
N GLU A 3 -25.30 -21.59 -23.19
CA GLU A 3 -24.90 -20.94 -24.47
C GLU A 3 -25.08 -19.41 -24.46
N GLN A 4 -25.82 -18.86 -23.50
CA GLN A 4 -26.02 -17.43 -23.34
C GLN A 4 -24.84 -16.71 -22.67
N ILE A 5 -23.92 -17.45 -22.03
CA ILE A 5 -22.77 -16.87 -21.34
C ILE A 5 -21.70 -16.47 -22.36
N PRO A 6 -21.28 -15.20 -22.40
CA PRO A 6 -20.24 -14.73 -23.32
C PRO A 6 -18.87 -15.33 -23.00
N GLN A 7 -18.02 -15.40 -24.03
CA GLN A 7 -16.61 -15.70 -23.84
C GLN A 7 -15.92 -14.55 -23.09
N VAL A 8 -14.91 -14.87 -22.28
CA VAL A 8 -14.09 -13.89 -21.56
C VAL A 8 -13.54 -12.83 -22.52
N GLN A 9 -13.10 -13.23 -23.71
CA GLN A 9 -12.55 -12.33 -24.72
C GLN A 9 -13.56 -11.25 -25.14
N LYS A 10 -14.83 -11.62 -25.34
CA LYS A 10 -15.89 -10.67 -25.69
C LYS A 10 -16.09 -9.63 -24.59
N LEU A 11 -16.05 -10.04 -23.32
CA LEU A 11 -16.16 -9.12 -22.19
C LEU A 11 -14.93 -8.23 -22.01
N LEU A 12 -13.74 -8.68 -22.42
CA LEU A 12 -12.53 -7.84 -22.42
C LEU A 12 -12.56 -6.74 -23.48
N GLU A 13 -13.36 -6.92 -24.53
CA GLU A 13 -13.53 -5.94 -25.62
C GLU A 13 -14.59 -4.88 -25.29
N GLU A 14 -15.40 -5.08 -24.26
CA GLU A 14 -16.35 -4.07 -23.75
C GLU A 14 -15.60 -2.83 -23.26
N ASP A 15 -15.91 -1.66 -23.82
CA ASP A 15 -15.22 -0.42 -23.48
C ASP A 15 -15.27 -0.10 -21.98
N ALA A 16 -16.40 -0.41 -21.33
CA ALA A 16 -16.59 -0.22 -19.90
C ALA A 16 -15.66 -1.09 -19.04
N ILE A 17 -15.22 -2.25 -19.54
CA ILE A 17 -14.32 -3.19 -18.83
C ILE A 17 -12.87 -2.93 -19.22
N LYS A 18 -12.63 -2.62 -20.50
CA LYS A 18 -11.31 -2.40 -21.08
C LYS A 18 -10.53 -1.28 -20.41
N THR A 19 -11.20 -0.22 -19.94
CA THR A 19 -10.57 0.89 -19.20
C THR A 19 -9.82 0.40 -17.96
N PHE A 20 -10.34 -0.60 -17.25
CA PHE A 20 -9.73 -1.15 -16.04
C PHE A 20 -8.44 -1.93 -16.30
N ILE A 21 -8.16 -2.35 -17.53
CA ILE A 21 -6.90 -3.04 -17.87
C ILE A 21 -5.71 -2.12 -17.58
N ASN A 22 -5.83 -0.83 -17.85
CA ASN A 22 -4.79 0.15 -17.56
C ASN A 22 -4.72 0.52 -16.07
N GLU A 23 -5.82 0.39 -15.34
CA GLU A 23 -5.91 0.82 -13.94
C GLU A 23 -5.46 -0.27 -12.95
N ILE A 24 -5.92 -1.50 -13.16
CA ILE A 24 -5.68 -2.64 -12.25
C ILE A 24 -4.94 -3.80 -12.92
N GLY A 25 -4.67 -3.72 -14.22
CA GLY A 25 -3.89 -4.72 -14.96
C GLY A 25 -4.74 -5.84 -15.54
N HIS A 26 -4.34 -6.34 -16.71
CA HIS A 26 -5.03 -7.40 -17.44
C HIS A 26 -5.31 -8.67 -16.60
N PRO A 27 -4.36 -9.21 -15.81
CA PRO A 27 -4.61 -10.42 -15.02
C PRO A 27 -5.76 -10.28 -14.01
N PHE A 28 -5.89 -9.10 -13.39
CA PHE A 28 -6.96 -8.82 -12.43
C PHE A 28 -8.32 -8.72 -13.13
N VAL A 29 -8.40 -8.02 -14.26
CA VAL A 29 -9.66 -7.92 -15.03
C VAL A 29 -10.13 -9.31 -15.48
N VAL A 30 -9.22 -10.15 -15.97
CA VAL A 30 -9.55 -11.54 -16.36
C VAL A 30 -10.05 -12.35 -15.17
N ALA A 31 -9.42 -12.22 -14.00
CA ALA A 31 -9.85 -12.92 -12.79
C ALA A 31 -11.28 -12.51 -12.38
N VAL A 32 -11.58 -11.20 -12.39
CA VAL A 32 -12.91 -10.66 -12.08
C VAL A 32 -13.97 -11.16 -13.08
N ILE A 33 -13.66 -11.16 -14.38
CA ILE A 33 -14.57 -11.68 -15.40
C ILE A 33 -14.86 -13.15 -15.14
N ARG A 34 -13.83 -13.97 -14.94
CA ARG A 34 -14.00 -15.42 -14.70
C ARG A 34 -14.84 -15.69 -13.46
N GLU A 35 -14.54 -15.02 -12.36
CA GLU A 35 -15.29 -15.16 -11.11
C GLU A 35 -16.77 -14.75 -11.29
N THR A 36 -17.03 -13.68 -12.03
CA THR A 36 -18.41 -13.22 -12.31
C THR A 36 -19.15 -14.20 -13.20
N LEU A 37 -18.51 -14.71 -14.26
CA LEU A 37 -19.10 -15.74 -15.12
C LEU A 37 -19.36 -17.05 -14.37
N ASP A 38 -18.48 -17.44 -13.45
CA ASP A 38 -18.69 -18.62 -12.60
C ASP A 38 -19.89 -18.43 -11.67
N GLN A 39 -20.11 -17.22 -11.17
CA GLN A 39 -21.31 -16.90 -10.40
C GLN A 39 -22.57 -16.95 -11.27
N GLU A 40 -22.52 -16.43 -12.49
CA GLU A 40 -23.66 -16.51 -13.42
C GLU A 40 -24.00 -17.95 -13.82
N ARG A 41 -22.99 -18.82 -14.00
CA ARG A 41 -23.23 -20.27 -14.21
C ARG A 41 -24.03 -20.88 -13.06
N LYS A 42 -23.72 -20.51 -11.81
CA LYS A 42 -24.46 -20.98 -10.63
C LYS A 42 -25.88 -20.41 -10.60
N ASN A 43 -26.06 -19.14 -10.95
CA ASN A 43 -27.38 -18.50 -11.01
C ASN A 43 -28.30 -19.17 -12.04
N ILE A 44 -27.77 -19.46 -13.24
CA ILE A 44 -28.51 -20.16 -14.30
C ILE A 44 -28.87 -21.58 -13.86
N ALA A 45 -27.96 -22.30 -13.20
CA ALA A 45 -28.26 -23.63 -12.66
C ALA A 45 -29.40 -23.62 -11.62
N GLN A 46 -29.65 -22.48 -10.99
CA GLN A 46 -30.77 -22.25 -10.06
C GLN A 46 -32.04 -21.73 -10.76
N GLY A 47 -32.06 -21.67 -12.09
CA GLY A 47 -33.23 -21.26 -12.88
C GLY A 47 -33.34 -19.75 -13.13
N LYS A 48 -32.32 -18.95 -12.78
CA LYS A 48 -32.30 -17.52 -13.13
C LYS A 48 -31.93 -17.34 -14.61
N ALA A 49 -32.53 -16.34 -15.26
CA ALA A 49 -32.15 -15.94 -16.60
C ALA A 49 -30.81 -15.19 -16.59
N PHE A 50 -30.00 -15.36 -17.62
CA PHE A 50 -28.77 -14.59 -17.80
C PHE A 50 -29.09 -13.21 -18.38
N ASP A 51 -28.60 -12.15 -17.74
CA ASP A 51 -28.63 -10.79 -18.25
C ASP A 51 -27.20 -10.30 -18.52
N TYR A 52 -26.89 -10.05 -19.79
CA TYR A 52 -25.59 -9.56 -20.21
C TYR A 52 -25.25 -8.19 -19.61
N SER A 53 -26.23 -7.30 -19.55
CA SER A 53 -26.05 -5.94 -19.04
C SER A 53 -25.80 -5.93 -17.53
N GLU A 54 -26.45 -6.82 -16.80
CA GLU A 54 -26.21 -7.03 -15.37
C GLU A 54 -24.83 -7.65 -15.13
N CYS A 55 -24.43 -8.64 -15.92
CA CYS A 55 -23.11 -9.25 -15.87
C CYS A 55 -21.99 -8.22 -16.10
N VAL A 56 -22.09 -7.38 -17.13
CA VAL A 56 -21.12 -6.31 -17.40
C VAL A 56 -21.05 -5.33 -16.23
N ARG A 57 -22.21 -4.92 -15.69
CA ARG A 57 -22.28 -4.03 -14.53
C ARG A 57 -21.61 -4.64 -13.30
N ALA A 58 -21.85 -5.91 -13.02
CA ALA A 58 -21.23 -6.63 -11.91
C ALA A 58 -19.70 -6.68 -12.06
N ILE A 59 -19.19 -6.94 -13.27
CA ILE A 59 -17.75 -6.92 -13.56
C ILE A 59 -17.18 -5.52 -13.31
N VAL A 60 -17.82 -4.48 -13.84
CA VAL A 60 -17.40 -3.08 -13.66
C VAL A 60 -17.36 -2.71 -12.18
N THR A 61 -18.41 -3.03 -11.41
CA THR A 61 -18.46 -2.75 -9.96
C THR A 61 -17.34 -3.45 -9.21
N LYS A 62 -17.06 -4.73 -9.53
CA LYS A 62 -15.95 -5.47 -8.92
C LYS A 62 -14.58 -4.86 -9.29
N CYS A 63 -14.35 -4.54 -10.56
CA CYS A 63 -13.13 -3.86 -11.01
C CYS A 63 -12.94 -2.50 -10.32
N GLN A 64 -14.00 -1.71 -10.16
CA GLN A 64 -13.98 -0.43 -9.45
C GLN A 64 -13.61 -0.60 -7.96
N SER A 65 -14.16 -1.63 -7.30
CA SER A 65 -13.82 -1.94 -5.91
C SER A 65 -12.33 -2.23 -5.76
N ILE A 66 -11.78 -3.12 -6.59
CA ILE A 66 -10.35 -3.45 -6.58
C ILE A 66 -9.49 -2.23 -6.88
N ARG A 67 -9.91 -1.38 -7.83
CA ARG A 67 -9.22 -0.12 -8.13
C ARG A 67 -9.16 0.81 -6.93
N LEU A 68 -10.21 0.86 -6.12
CA LEU A 68 -10.28 1.67 -4.90
C LEU A 68 -9.40 1.13 -3.76
N GLU A 69 -9.05 -0.15 -3.77
CA GLU A 69 -8.11 -0.75 -2.81
C GLU A 69 -6.66 -0.29 -3.04
N LYS A 70 -6.32 0.23 -4.23
CA LYS A 70 -4.99 0.78 -4.49
C LYS A 70 -4.73 2.01 -3.60
N LEU A 71 -3.54 2.04 -2.99
CA LEU A 71 -3.03 3.23 -2.31
C LEU A 71 -3.06 4.42 -3.27
N GLN A 72 -3.71 5.49 -2.84
CA GLN A 72 -3.88 6.70 -3.62
C GLN A 72 -3.98 7.90 -2.70
N ARG A 73 -3.73 9.09 -3.26
CA ARG A 73 -3.93 10.34 -2.54
C ARG A 73 -5.42 10.53 -2.25
N VAL A 74 -5.72 11.00 -1.05
CA VAL A 74 -7.08 11.38 -0.63
C VAL A 74 -7.11 12.82 -0.14
N ILE A 75 -8.30 13.42 -0.13
CA ILE A 75 -8.55 14.75 0.45
C ILE A 75 -9.06 14.54 1.87
N ASN A 76 -8.36 15.11 2.86
CA ASN A 76 -8.79 15.05 4.26
C ASN A 76 -9.79 16.17 4.56
N GLY A 77 -11.08 15.82 4.64
CA GLY A 77 -12.17 16.72 5.04
C GLY A 77 -12.57 16.62 6.52
N THR A 78 -11.85 15.84 7.33
CA THR A 78 -12.24 15.54 8.74
C THR A 78 -11.82 16.60 9.74
N GLY A 79 -10.88 17.48 9.37
CA GLY A 79 -10.23 18.42 10.30
C GLY A 79 -9.20 17.76 11.25
N ILE A 80 -9.05 16.43 11.22
CA ILE A 80 -8.05 15.72 12.03
C ILE A 80 -6.68 15.82 11.36
N LEU A 81 -5.73 16.49 12.02
CA LEU A 81 -4.36 16.67 11.50
C LEU A 81 -3.55 15.37 11.47
N LEU A 82 -3.45 14.68 12.61
CA LEU A 82 -2.74 13.40 12.72
C LEU A 82 -3.70 12.23 12.56
N HIS A 83 -4.21 12.07 11.33
CA HIS A 83 -5.19 11.03 11.04
C HIS A 83 -4.51 9.66 10.82
N THR A 84 -4.66 8.73 11.76
CA THR A 84 -4.00 7.41 11.72
C THR A 84 -4.34 6.62 10.45
N ASN A 85 -5.61 6.60 10.04
CA ASN A 85 -6.04 5.87 8.84
C ASN A 85 -5.59 6.53 7.52
N LEU A 86 -5.23 7.82 7.54
CA LEU A 86 -4.78 8.55 6.33
C LEU A 86 -3.25 8.73 6.30
N GLY A 87 -2.51 7.99 7.13
CA GLY A 87 -1.05 8.01 7.10
C GLY A 87 -0.37 9.07 7.99
N ARG A 88 -1.08 9.60 9.00
CA ARG A 88 -0.54 10.57 9.98
C ARG A 88 -0.05 11.86 9.31
N ALA A 89 1.19 12.28 9.59
CA ALA A 89 1.72 13.55 9.12
C ALA A 89 2.16 13.43 7.65
N PRO A 90 1.60 14.23 6.73
CA PRO A 90 2.10 14.30 5.36
C PRO A 90 3.50 14.93 5.34
N LEU A 91 4.34 14.49 4.40
CA LEU A 91 5.65 15.09 4.16
C LEU A 91 5.52 16.31 3.24
N GLY A 92 6.25 17.39 3.55
CA GLY A 92 6.33 18.57 2.69
C GLY A 92 7.00 18.24 1.35
N SER A 93 6.60 18.95 0.28
CA SER A 93 7.13 18.74 -1.07
C SER A 93 8.65 18.91 -1.14
N GLU A 94 9.21 19.88 -0.43
CA GLU A 94 10.65 20.11 -0.36
C GLU A 94 11.40 18.90 0.22
N VAL A 95 10.87 18.30 1.29
CA VAL A 95 11.46 17.11 1.93
C VAL A 95 11.42 15.93 0.98
N LEU A 96 10.26 15.69 0.34
CA LEU A 96 10.11 14.62 -0.64
C LEU A 96 11.07 14.77 -1.82
N SER A 97 11.23 15.98 -2.36
CA SER A 97 12.17 16.24 -3.46
C SER A 97 13.61 15.90 -3.09
N LYS A 98 14.06 16.25 -1.87
CA LYS A 98 15.41 15.90 -1.39
C LYS A 98 15.59 14.39 -1.20
N VAL A 99 14.56 13.71 -0.68
CA VAL A 99 14.57 12.24 -0.51
C VAL A 99 14.67 11.56 -1.87
N VAL A 100 13.83 11.95 -2.83
CA VAL A 100 13.86 11.39 -4.20
C VAL A 100 15.24 11.62 -4.83
N ALA A 101 15.77 12.84 -4.78
CA ALA A 101 17.10 13.15 -5.33
C ALA A 101 18.24 12.32 -4.70
N THR A 102 18.09 11.90 -3.44
CA THR A 102 19.10 11.06 -2.75
C THR A 102 18.92 9.57 -3.05
N LEU A 103 17.67 9.11 -3.20
CA LEU A 103 17.33 7.69 -3.31
C LEU A 103 17.12 7.21 -4.75
N ASP A 104 17.17 8.10 -5.74
CA ASP A 104 17.15 7.76 -7.18
C ASP A 104 18.48 7.10 -7.66
N GLY A 105 19.39 6.79 -6.74
CA GLY A 105 20.64 6.10 -7.03
C GLY A 105 21.27 5.48 -5.79
N TYR A 106 22.53 5.04 -5.91
CA TYR A 106 23.30 4.57 -4.76
C TYR A 106 23.58 5.74 -3.82
N CYS A 107 23.38 5.51 -2.52
CA CYS A 107 23.74 6.46 -1.47
C CYS A 107 24.69 5.81 -0.46
N ASN A 108 25.31 6.63 0.38
CA ASN A 108 26.25 6.20 1.41
C ASN A 108 25.56 5.59 2.65
N LEU A 109 24.48 4.82 2.43
CA LEU A 109 23.61 4.29 3.48
C LEU A 109 24.39 3.54 4.57
N GLU A 110 25.37 2.71 4.19
CA GLU A 110 26.28 2.02 5.12
C GLU A 110 27.74 2.19 4.70
N TYR A 111 28.08 3.31 4.07
CA TYR A 111 29.42 3.58 3.56
C TYR A 111 29.98 4.86 4.15
N HIS A 112 31.12 4.76 4.82
CA HIS A 112 31.80 5.91 5.38
C HIS A 112 32.79 6.48 4.35
N ILE A 113 32.39 7.55 3.68
CA ILE A 113 33.15 8.19 2.58
C ILE A 113 34.59 8.53 3.00
N PRO A 114 34.86 9.19 4.15
CA PRO A 114 36.23 9.56 4.51
C PRO A 114 37.18 8.37 4.69
N THR A 115 36.68 7.23 5.20
CA THR A 115 37.53 6.04 5.41
C THR A 115 37.41 5.01 4.30
N GLN A 116 36.54 5.24 3.33
CA GLN A 116 36.25 4.32 2.21
C GLN A 116 35.88 2.88 2.65
N LYS A 117 35.25 2.74 3.81
CA LYS A 117 34.93 1.46 4.44
C LYS A 117 33.44 1.40 4.79
N ARG A 118 32.97 0.19 5.13
CA ARG A 118 31.63 0.01 5.69
C ARG A 118 31.47 0.86 6.95
N GLY A 119 30.42 1.68 6.97
CA GLY A 119 30.02 2.51 8.09
C GLY A 119 28.78 1.97 8.81
N LYS A 120 28.32 2.70 9.83
CA LYS A 120 27.01 2.47 10.44
C LYS A 120 25.92 3.00 9.50
N ARG A 121 24.73 2.37 9.54
CA ARG A 121 23.55 2.89 8.81
C ARG A 121 23.08 4.24 9.35
N GLY A 122 23.13 4.36 10.67
CA GLY A 122 22.88 5.59 11.39
C GLY A 122 24.15 6.39 11.66
N GLY A 123 23.96 7.50 12.35
CA GLY A 123 25.00 8.33 12.94
C GLY A 123 24.61 9.79 12.90
N PHE A 124 24.23 10.31 11.71
CA PHE A 124 23.88 11.71 11.58
C PHE A 124 22.53 12.05 12.20
N ALA A 125 21.50 11.23 11.96
CA ALA A 125 20.17 11.46 12.51
C ALA A 125 20.15 11.35 14.03
N GLU A 126 20.87 10.36 14.60
CA GLU A 126 21.04 10.17 16.04
C GLU A 126 21.75 11.39 16.66
N LYS A 127 22.83 11.89 16.04
CA LYS A 127 23.50 13.12 16.47
C LYS A 127 22.57 14.33 16.47
N LEU A 128 21.72 14.47 15.44
CA LEU A 128 20.72 15.54 15.40
C LEU A 128 19.71 15.41 16.54
N ILE A 129 19.24 14.20 16.83
CA ILE A 129 18.33 13.95 17.97
C ILE A 129 19.00 14.32 19.28
N CYS A 130 20.25 13.91 19.53
CA CYS A 130 21.00 14.31 20.72
C CYS A 130 21.13 15.82 20.83
N LEU A 131 21.42 16.52 19.73
CA LEU A 131 21.53 17.98 19.72
C LEU A 131 20.21 18.67 20.07
N ILE A 132 19.08 18.18 19.56
CA ILE A 132 17.75 18.76 19.80
C ILE A 132 17.26 18.46 21.23
N THR A 133 17.56 17.28 21.76
CA THR A 133 17.02 16.80 23.05
C THR A 133 17.94 17.04 24.24
N GLY A 134 19.24 17.25 24.01
CA GLY A 134 20.27 17.28 25.04
C GLY A 134 20.64 15.90 25.60
N ALA A 135 20.14 14.81 25.00
CA ALA A 135 20.47 13.45 25.42
C ALA A 135 21.93 13.07 25.10
N GLU A 136 22.51 12.19 25.91
CA GLU A 136 23.89 11.71 25.73
C GLU A 136 24.07 10.83 24.48
N ASP A 137 23.05 10.07 24.11
CA ASP A 137 23.02 9.18 22.94
C ASP A 137 21.58 8.98 22.45
N ALA A 138 21.43 8.48 21.23
CA ALA A 138 20.13 8.20 20.61
C ALA A 138 20.17 6.93 19.76
N LEU A 139 19.07 6.18 19.77
CA LEU A 139 18.85 5.02 18.90
C LEU A 139 17.52 5.18 18.16
N ILE A 140 17.58 5.13 16.83
CA ILE A 140 16.39 5.17 15.97
C ILE A 140 16.03 3.75 15.57
N VAL A 141 14.76 3.39 15.76
CA VAL A 141 14.20 2.09 15.36
C VAL A 141 12.94 2.30 14.53
N ASN A 142 12.36 1.22 14.01
CA ASN A 142 11.25 1.24 13.06
C ASN A 142 10.08 2.15 13.50
N ASN A 143 9.62 2.00 14.74
CA ASN A 143 8.54 2.82 15.31
C ASN A 143 8.59 2.80 16.85
N ASN A 144 7.72 3.60 17.49
CA ASN A 144 7.68 3.68 18.95
C ASN A 144 7.34 2.34 19.64
N ALA A 145 6.52 1.49 19.01
CA ALA A 145 6.20 0.18 19.60
C ALA A 145 7.45 -0.70 19.69
N ALA A 146 8.31 -0.67 18.67
CA ALA A 146 9.61 -1.33 18.70
C ALA A 146 10.53 -0.72 19.78
N SER A 147 10.51 0.60 19.97
CA SER A 147 11.26 1.27 21.04
C SER A 147 10.85 0.76 22.42
N VAL A 148 9.54 0.77 22.72
CA VAL A 148 9.00 0.29 24.00
C VAL A 148 9.37 -1.18 24.21
N PHE A 149 9.20 -2.02 23.19
CA PHE A 149 9.59 -3.43 23.27
C PHE A 149 11.07 -3.59 23.60
N LEU A 150 11.96 -2.90 22.88
CA LEU A 150 13.41 -3.00 23.08
C LEU A 150 13.82 -2.50 24.47
N ILE A 151 13.24 -1.38 24.94
CA ILE A 151 13.52 -0.83 26.27
C ILE A 151 13.15 -1.84 27.35
N LEU A 152 11.91 -2.34 27.34
CA LEU A 152 11.44 -3.29 28.36
C LEU A 152 12.17 -4.63 28.26
N HIS A 153 12.39 -5.13 27.05
CA HIS A 153 13.11 -6.37 26.82
C HIS A 153 14.57 -6.29 27.28
N HIS A 154 15.23 -5.15 27.13
CA HIS A 154 16.63 -5.01 27.51
C HIS A 154 16.78 -4.74 29.01
N PHE A 155 16.02 -3.79 29.55
CA PHE A 155 16.22 -3.30 30.92
C PHE A 155 15.38 -4.02 31.98
N ALA A 156 14.26 -4.64 31.59
CA ALA A 156 13.29 -5.22 32.53
C ALA A 156 12.93 -6.68 32.23
N LYS A 157 13.76 -7.41 31.48
CA LYS A 157 13.49 -8.83 31.19
C LYS A 157 13.36 -9.63 32.48
N GLY A 158 12.19 -10.24 32.68
CA GLY A 158 11.89 -11.06 33.85
C GLY A 158 11.76 -10.26 35.15
N LYS A 159 11.58 -8.93 35.06
CA LYS A 159 11.36 -8.03 36.21
C LYS A 159 10.06 -7.27 36.01
N GLU A 160 9.50 -6.80 37.11
CA GLU A 160 8.36 -5.88 37.06
C GLU A 160 8.81 -4.48 36.62
N VAL A 161 7.90 -3.75 35.98
CA VAL A 161 8.06 -2.35 35.58
C VAL A 161 6.90 -1.58 36.22
N LEU A 162 7.24 -0.56 37.01
CA LEU A 162 6.29 0.24 37.79
C LEU A 162 5.45 1.17 36.91
#